data_AF-A0A958YCF7-F1
#
_entry.id   AF-A0A958YCF7-F1
#
_cell.length_a   1.000
_cell.length_b   1.000
_cell.length_c   1.000
_cell.angle_alpha   90.00
_cell.angle_beta   90.00
_cell.angle_gamma   90.00
#
_symmetry.space_group_name_H-M   'P 1'
#
loop_
_entity.id
_entity.type
_entity.pdbx_description
1 polymer ?
#
loop_
_entity_poly.entity_id
_entity_poly.type
_entity_poly.pdbx_seq_one_letter_code
_entity_poly.pdbx_strand_id
1 'polypeptide(L)'
;ISFISEHPYLPNFIISELNRNPNFFLTIKEPHGFPRLDKFKKQVETDVEKGILKPIKAEQLFMNIIALNVFPFIGKPLIKSITNVDEETFNALLEERKTQVATFIIDAIKTR
;
A
#
# COMPACT_ATOMS: atom_id res chain seq x y z
N ILE A 1 -7.63 0.00 0.60
CA ILE A 1 -7.62 1.16 -0.33
C ILE A 1 -8.69 2.24 -0.09
N SER A 2 -9.81 1.99 0.62
CA SER A 2 -10.96 2.93 0.67
C SER A 2 -10.60 4.38 1.06
N PHE A 3 -9.74 4.57 2.07
CA PHE A 3 -9.24 5.89 2.46
C PHE A 3 -8.52 6.64 1.32
N ILE A 4 -7.72 5.93 0.53
CA ILE A 4 -7.01 6.54 -0.61
C ILE A 4 -7.98 6.80 -1.78
N SER A 5 -9.01 5.97 -1.95
CA SER A 5 -10.07 6.24 -2.92
C SER A 5 -10.87 7.50 -2.60
N GLU A 6 -11.10 7.79 -1.32
CA GLU A 6 -11.74 9.05 -0.86
C GLU A 6 -10.81 10.26 -0.99
N HIS A 7 -9.49 10.03 -0.95
CA HIS A 7 -8.46 11.07 -1.02
C HIS A 7 -7.39 10.78 -2.10
N PRO A 8 -7.76 10.70 -3.39
CA PRO A 8 -6.87 10.21 -4.46
C PRO A 8 -5.68 11.14 -4.76
N TYR A 9 -5.76 12.41 -4.35
CA TYR A 9 -4.67 13.39 -4.48
C TYR A 9 -3.60 13.22 -3.39
N LEU A 10 -3.94 12.61 -2.25
CA LEU A 10 -3.08 12.53 -1.08
C LEU A 10 -1.77 11.78 -1.34
N PRO A 11 -1.74 10.64 -2.07
CA PRO A 11 -0.49 9.99 -2.45
C PRO A 11 0.50 10.89 -3.18
N ASN A 12 0.03 11.61 -4.21
CA ASN A 12 0.88 12.49 -5.01
C ASN A 12 1.37 13.69 -4.19
N PHE A 13 0.50 14.25 -3.34
CA PHE A 13 0.86 15.32 -2.43
C PHE A 13 1.97 14.89 -1.46
N ILE A 14 1.81 13.75 -0.78
CA ILE A 14 2.81 13.24 0.18
C ILE A 14 4.16 13.05 -0.51
N ILE A 15 4.19 12.45 -1.70
CA ILE A 15 5.44 12.24 -2.45
C ILE A 15 6.08 13.56 -2.86
N SER A 16 5.28 14.51 -3.35
CA SER A 16 5.76 15.84 -3.73
C SER A 16 6.39 16.57 -2.54
N GLU A 17 5.74 16.54 -1.38
CA GLU A 17 6.26 17.18 -0.17
C GLU A 17 7.51 16.48 0.37
N LEU A 18 7.57 15.14 0.34
CA LEU A 18 8.78 14.40 0.72
C LEU A 18 9.96 14.71 -0.21
N ASN A 19 9.73 14.83 -1.51
CA ASN A 19 10.76 15.19 -2.49
C ASN A 19 11.26 16.63 -2.29
N ARG A 20 10.38 17.55 -1.88
CA ARG A 20 10.71 18.97 -1.65
C ARG A 20 11.38 19.19 -0.30
N ASN A 21 10.91 18.50 0.73
CA ASN A 21 11.39 18.61 2.10
C ASN A 21 11.46 17.21 2.74
N PRO A 22 12.64 16.60 2.82
CA PRO A 22 12.82 15.30 3.46
C PRO A 22 12.34 15.27 4.93
N ASN A 23 12.36 16.42 5.62
CA ASN A 23 11.90 16.54 7.00
C ASN A 23 10.37 16.62 7.13
N PHE A 24 9.62 16.76 6.04
CA PHE A 24 8.16 16.64 6.03
C PHE A 24 7.69 15.29 6.59
N PHE A 25 8.52 14.25 6.49
CA PHE A 25 8.22 12.97 7.12
C PHE A 25 8.05 13.09 8.65
N LEU A 26 8.76 14.00 9.30
CA LEU A 26 8.67 14.20 10.76
C LEU A 26 7.30 14.78 11.13
N THR A 27 6.77 15.70 10.32
CA THR A 27 5.45 16.33 10.58
C THR A 27 4.28 15.37 10.39
N ILE A 28 4.44 14.33 9.55
CA ILE A 28 3.42 13.27 9.37
C ILE A 28 3.59 12.08 10.34
N LYS A 29 4.77 11.95 10.96
CA LYS A 29 5.07 10.88 11.93
C LYS A 29 4.55 11.19 13.33
N GLU A 30 4.50 12.47 13.70
CA GLU A 30 4.13 12.92 15.05
C GLU A 30 2.64 12.81 15.42
N PRO A 31 1.65 12.91 14.51
CA PRO A 31 0.28 12.57 14.87
C PRO A 31 0.14 11.04 14.93
N HIS A 32 -0.64 10.55 15.90
CA HIS A 32 -0.91 9.13 16.21
C HIS A 32 -1.45 8.23 15.06
N GLY A 33 -1.44 8.69 13.80
CA GLY A 33 -1.97 8.00 12.63
C GLY A 33 -0.95 7.24 11.78
N PHE A 34 0.37 7.46 11.95
CA PHE A 34 1.35 6.70 11.16
C PHE A 34 1.55 5.29 11.74
N PRO A 35 1.46 4.22 10.92
CA PRO A 35 1.56 2.86 11.42
C PRO A 35 2.91 2.63 12.12
N ARG A 36 2.80 2.20 13.37
CA ARG A 36 3.91 1.77 14.23
C ARG A 36 4.57 0.51 13.64
N LEU A 37 5.63 0.71 12.86
CA LEU A 37 6.35 -0.38 12.20
C LEU A 37 6.91 -1.41 13.19
N ASP A 38 7.24 -1.01 14.42
CA ASP A 38 7.72 -1.91 15.46
C ASP A 38 6.73 -3.05 15.78
N LYS A 39 5.44 -2.72 15.94
CA LYS A 39 4.40 -3.74 16.19
C LYS A 39 4.22 -4.66 14.99
N PHE A 40 4.24 -4.08 13.79
CA PHE A 40 4.10 -4.83 12.55
C PHE A 40 5.26 -5.81 12.34
N LYS A 41 6.50 -5.36 12.54
CA LYS A 41 7.70 -6.21 12.44
C LYS A 41 7.61 -7.42 13.36
N LYS A 42 7.31 -7.18 14.63
CA LYS A 42 7.19 -8.24 15.64
C LYS A 42 6.11 -9.25 15.26
N GLN A 43 4.97 -8.80 14.73
CA GLN A 43 3.89 -9.68 14.30
C GLN A 43 4.33 -10.59 13.13
N VAL A 44 4.95 -10.01 12.11
CA VAL A 44 5.42 -10.77 10.94
C VAL A 44 6.48 -11.79 11.36
N GLU A 45 7.46 -11.41 12.16
CA GLU A 45 8.51 -12.31 12.66
C GLU A 45 7.91 -13.48 13.45
N THR A 46 6.99 -13.18 14.37
CA THR A 46 6.29 -14.21 15.18
C THR A 46 5.53 -15.20 14.31
N ASP A 47 4.83 -14.73 13.27
CA ASP A 47 4.03 -15.60 12.42
C ASP A 47 4.88 -16.41 11.43
N VAL A 48 6.05 -15.89 11.04
CA VAL A 48 7.08 -16.65 10.31
C VAL A 48 7.65 -17.76 11.18
N GLU A 49 7.99 -17.48 12.44
CA GLU A 49 8.50 -18.48 13.40
C GLU A 49 7.49 -19.60 13.66
N LYS A 50 6.20 -19.26 13.72
CA LYS A 50 5.10 -20.23 13.87
C LYS A 50 4.80 -21.02 12.59
N GLY A 51 5.45 -20.71 11.47
CA GLY A 51 5.19 -21.34 10.17
C GLY A 51 3.85 -20.93 9.53
N ILE A 52 3.15 -19.93 10.08
CA ILE A 52 1.89 -19.40 9.52
C ILE A 52 2.18 -18.65 8.22
N LEU A 53 3.28 -17.88 8.22
CA LEU A 53 3.77 -17.15 7.05
C LEU A 53 5.04 -17.81 6.50
N LYS A 54 5.20 -17.76 5.18
CA LYS A 54 6.47 -18.02 4.50
C LYS A 54 7.54 -17.04 5.00
N PRO A 55 8.83 -17.43 5.02
CA PRO A 55 9.91 -16.53 5.39
C PRO A 55 9.89 -15.23 4.56
N ILE A 56 9.60 -14.11 5.22
CA ILE A 56 9.57 -12.78 4.60
C ILE A 56 10.01 -11.72 5.61
N LYS A 57 10.84 -10.77 5.15
CA LYS A 57 11.19 -9.60 5.96
C LYS A 57 9.99 -8.67 6.06
N ALA A 58 9.68 -8.18 7.26
CA ALA A 58 8.57 -7.28 7.49
C ALA A 58 8.64 -6.02 6.62
N GLU A 59 9.83 -5.45 6.39
CA GLU A 59 10.00 -4.28 5.52
C GLU A 59 9.57 -4.57 4.08
N GLN A 60 9.87 -5.76 3.56
CA GLN A 60 9.48 -6.18 2.21
C GLN A 60 7.96 -6.32 2.11
N LEU A 61 7.33 -6.96 3.10
CA LEU A 61 5.88 -7.08 3.14
C LEU A 61 5.21 -5.70 3.22
N PHE A 62 5.74 -4.80 4.05
CA PHE A 62 5.24 -3.44 4.18
C PHE A 62 5.34 -2.67 2.86
N MET A 63 6.49 -2.73 2.18
CA MET A 63 6.67 -2.10 0.87
C MET A 63 5.68 -2.63 -0.16
N ASN A 64 5.43 -3.95 -0.20
CA ASN A 64 4.43 -4.54 -1.10
C ASN A 64 3.01 -4.05 -0.80
N ILE A 65 2.61 -4.01 0.47
CA ILE A 65 1.30 -3.49 0.90
C ILE A 65 1.13 -2.05 0.41
N ILE A 66 2.11 -1.17 0.68
CA ILE A 66 2.05 0.23 0.28
C ILE A 66 2.04 0.37 -1.24
N ALA A 67 2.95 -0.29 -1.96
CA ALA A 67 3.02 -0.23 -3.42
C ALA A 67 1.69 -0.63 -4.07
N LEU A 68 1.11 -1.76 -3.65
CA LEU A 68 -0.14 -2.26 -4.21
C LEU A 68 -1.34 -1.37 -3.88
N ASN A 69 -1.34 -0.67 -2.75
CA ASN A 69 -2.43 0.25 -2.39
C ASN A 69 -2.27 1.63 -3.03
N VAL A 70 -1.05 2.15 -3.15
CA VAL A 70 -0.79 3.56 -3.50
C VAL A 70 -0.51 3.75 -5.00
N PHE A 71 0.20 2.81 -5.64
CA PHE A 71 0.60 2.92 -7.04
C PHE A 71 -0.55 3.15 -8.04
N PRO A 72 -1.75 2.52 -7.89
CA PRO A 72 -2.86 2.78 -8.81
C PRO A 72 -3.28 4.25 -8.90
N PHE A 73 -3.10 5.00 -7.81
CA PHE A 73 -3.50 6.41 -7.73
C PHE A 73 -2.44 7.31 -8.35
N ILE A 74 -1.16 7.06 -8.02
CA ILE A 74 -0.03 7.81 -8.59
C ILE A 74 0.08 7.54 -10.10
N GLY A 75 -0.02 6.26 -10.48
CA GLY A 75 0.13 5.78 -11.84
C GLY A 75 -1.16 5.81 -12.67
N LYS A 76 -2.25 6.43 -12.18
CA LYS A 76 -3.56 6.42 -12.85
C LYS A 76 -3.49 6.78 -14.35
N PRO A 77 -2.84 7.88 -14.78
CA PRO A 77 -2.77 8.22 -16.21
C PRO A 77 -2.04 7.16 -17.02
N LEU A 78 -0.96 6.60 -16.47
CA LEU A 78 -0.16 5.56 -17.10
C LEU A 78 -0.97 4.26 -17.25
N ILE A 79 -1.63 3.82 -16.19
CA ILE A 79 -2.44 2.60 -16.19
C ILE A 79 -3.56 2.72 -17.22
N LYS A 80 -4.34 3.80 -17.19
CA LYS A 80 -5.42 4.04 -18.16
C LYS A 80 -4.91 4.04 -19.61
N SER A 81 -3.76 4.67 -19.86
CA SER A 81 -3.15 4.71 -21.19
C SER A 81 -2.67 3.34 -21.67
N ILE A 82 -2.11 2.51 -20.79
CA ILE A 82 -1.58 1.19 -21.18
C ILE A 82 -2.71 0.17 -21.35
N THR A 83 -3.73 0.20 -20.48
CA THR A 83 -4.84 -0.75 -20.52
C THR A 83 -5.99 -0.29 -21.42
N ASN A 84 -5.92 0.93 -21.96
CA ASN A 84 -6.95 1.54 -22.80
C ASN A 84 -8.36 1.51 -22.16
N VAL A 85 -8.45 1.82 -20.87
CA VAL A 85 -9.71 1.85 -20.12
C VAL A 85 -10.14 3.28 -19.83
N ASP A 86 -11.46 3.50 -19.83
CA ASP A 86 -12.04 4.78 -19.46
C ASP A 86 -12.05 5.00 -17.93
N GLU A 87 -12.59 6.14 -17.52
CA GLU A 87 -12.66 6.51 -16.10
C GLU A 87 -13.60 5.61 -15.30
N GLU A 88 -14.73 5.22 -15.87
CA GLU A 88 -15.72 4.37 -15.22
C GLU A 88 -15.16 2.97 -14.95
N THR A 89 -14.58 2.35 -15.98
CA THR A 89 -13.94 1.05 -15.90
C THR A 89 -12.76 1.09 -14.91
N PHE A 90 -11.96 2.14 -14.93
CA PHE A 90 -10.87 2.30 -13.96
C PHE A 90 -11.38 2.37 -12.51
N ASN A 91 -12.48 3.08 -12.26
CA ASN A 91 -13.09 3.15 -10.93
C ASN A 91 -13.68 1.80 -10.49
N ALA A 92 -14.28 1.03 -11.42
CA ALA A 92 -14.73 -0.33 -11.14
C ALA A 92 -13.56 -1.25 -10.74
N LEU A 93 -12.43 -1.17 -11.45
CA LEU A 93 -11.20 -1.88 -11.08
C LEU A 93 -10.67 -1.48 -9.71
N LEU A 94 -10.77 -0.18 -9.34
CA LEU A 94 -10.42 0.25 -7.99
C LEU A 94 -11.36 -0.36 -6.95
N GLU A 95 -12.66 -0.46 -7.20
CA GLU A 95 -13.59 -1.11 -6.27
C GLU A 95 -13.26 -2.58 -6.04
N GLU A 96 -13.01 -3.34 -7.10
CA GLU A 96 -12.56 -4.74 -7.02
C GLU A 96 -11.24 -4.88 -6.25
N ARG A 97 -10.35 -3.88 -6.41
CA ARG A 97 -9.05 -3.87 -5.77
C ARG A 97 -9.12 -3.85 -4.24
N LYS A 98 -10.26 -3.45 -3.63
CA LYS A 98 -10.48 -3.50 -2.17
C LYS A 98 -10.28 -4.91 -1.62
N THR A 99 -10.73 -5.92 -2.34
CA THR A 99 -10.60 -7.33 -1.95
C THR A 99 -9.40 -7.98 -2.62
N GLN A 100 -9.17 -7.73 -3.91
CA GLN A 100 -8.11 -8.39 -4.66
C GLN A 100 -6.71 -8.16 -4.08
N VAL A 101 -6.40 -6.96 -3.58
CA VAL A 101 -5.08 -6.69 -2.98
C VAL A 101 -4.86 -7.50 -1.71
N ALA A 102 -5.90 -7.64 -0.88
CA ALA A 102 -5.80 -8.45 0.33
C ALA A 102 -5.56 -9.92 -0.03
N THR A 103 -6.36 -10.47 -0.95
CA THR A 103 -6.19 -11.84 -1.45
C THR A 103 -4.79 -12.07 -2.02
N PHE A 104 -4.33 -11.20 -2.91
CA PHE A 104 -3.00 -11.30 -3.53
C PHE A 104 -1.87 -11.33 -2.50
N ILE A 105 -1.93 -10.44 -1.51
CA ILE A 105 -0.90 -10.35 -0.45
C ILE A 105 -0.95 -11.61 0.42
N ILE A 106 -2.13 -12.03 0.87
CA ILE A 106 -2.30 -13.21 1.73
C ILE A 106 -1.78 -14.46 1.02
N ASP A 107 -2.16 -14.69 -0.23
CA ASP A 107 -1.73 -15.86 -1.00
C ASP A 107 -0.21 -15.87 -1.24
N ALA A 108 0.39 -14.69 -1.41
CA ALA A 108 1.83 -14.56 -1.55
C ALA A 108 2.57 -15.01 -0.27
N ILE A 109 2.06 -14.69 0.92
CA ILE A 109 2.78 -14.90 2.19
C ILE A 109 2.31 -16.09 3.03
N LYS A 110 1.10 -16.61 2.83
CA LYS A 110 0.56 -17.71 3.64
C LYS A 110 1.29 -19.03 3.32
N THR A 111 1.62 -19.80 4.35
CA THR A 111 2.08 -21.20 4.20
C THR A 111 0.90 -22.10 3.84
N ARG A 112 1.08 -23.05 2.89
CA ARG A 112 0.02 -23.90 2.33
C ARG A 112 -0.96 -24.45 3.37
#